data_AF-A0A8T6N472-F1
#
_entry.id   AF-A0A8T6N472-F1
#
_cell.length_a   1.000
_cell.length_b   1.000
_cell.length_c   1.000
_cell.angle_alpha   90.00
_cell.angle_beta   90.00
_cell.angle_gamma   90.00
#
_symmetry.space_group_name_H-M   'P 1'
#
loop_
_entity.id
_entity.type
_entity.pdbx_description
1 polymer ?
#
loop_
_entity_poly.entity_id
_entity_poly.type
_entity_poly.pdbx_seq_one_letter_code
_entity_poly.pdbx_strand_id
1 'polypeptide(L)'
;MWPDKFEDRLRSWHDLRQFVQSIPLRDQLNAIAKWWGHCPRISHAIHWNDQSNWPDPWDLLADNSFDDLAIALGMSYTITMLEDLDSSVEIALATDDHAQEYNLVMVDDRKYILNYEPWEAVSTERFEFNITKTIDARTIRIE
;
A
#
# COMPACT_ATOMS: atom_id res chain seq x y z
N MET A 1 -9.03 -13.25 -5.36
CA MET A 1 -9.15 -13.02 -6.82
C MET A 1 -9.55 -11.57 -7.01
N TRP A 2 -8.96 -10.89 -7.99
CA TRP A 2 -9.21 -9.47 -8.24
C TRP A 2 -10.49 -9.27 -9.07
N PRO A 3 -11.42 -8.37 -8.70
CA PRO A 3 -12.62 -8.14 -9.49
C PRO A 3 -12.38 -7.43 -10.82
N ASP A 4 -13.03 -7.89 -11.88
CA ASP A 4 -12.88 -7.34 -13.25
C ASP A 4 -13.56 -5.98 -13.44
N LYS A 5 -14.73 -5.78 -12.82
CA LYS A 5 -15.49 -4.53 -12.92
C LYS A 5 -15.13 -3.55 -11.81
N PHE A 6 -15.12 -2.27 -12.15
CA PHE A 6 -14.80 -1.21 -11.20
C PHE A 6 -15.75 -1.22 -9.99
N GLU A 7 -17.05 -1.39 -10.20
CA GLU A 7 -18.05 -1.40 -9.12
C GLU A 7 -17.84 -2.57 -8.15
N ASP A 8 -17.41 -3.72 -8.67
CA ASP A 8 -17.11 -4.90 -7.86
C ASP A 8 -15.81 -4.72 -7.08
N ARG A 9 -14.79 -4.05 -7.67
CA ARG A 9 -13.57 -3.65 -6.95
C ARG A 9 -13.88 -2.68 -5.83
N LEU A 10 -14.65 -1.64 -6.14
CA LEU A 10 -15.05 -0.61 -5.18
C LEU A 10 -15.80 -1.21 -3.99
N ARG A 11 -16.75 -2.12 -4.26
CA ARG A 11 -17.48 -2.85 -3.22
C ARG A 11 -16.56 -3.74 -2.41
N SER A 12 -15.74 -4.56 -3.05
CA SER A 12 -14.81 -5.46 -2.36
C SER A 12 -13.79 -4.69 -1.50
N TRP A 13 -13.33 -3.53 -1.98
CA TRP A 13 -12.42 -2.66 -1.25
C TRP A 13 -13.10 -2.00 -0.05
N HIS A 14 -14.36 -1.60 -0.19
CA HIS A 14 -15.17 -1.12 0.92
C HIS A 14 -15.36 -2.22 1.99
N ASP A 15 -15.75 -3.42 1.58
CA ASP A 15 -15.94 -4.57 2.48
C ASP A 15 -14.64 -4.92 3.23
N LEU A 16 -13.49 -4.84 2.56
CA LEU A 16 -12.17 -4.98 3.19
C LEU A 16 -11.99 -3.97 4.32
N ARG A 17 -12.21 -2.67 4.05
CA ARG A 17 -12.03 -1.61 5.06
C ARG A 17 -12.96 -1.79 6.27
N GLN A 18 -14.17 -2.27 6.04
CA GLN A 18 -15.11 -2.59 7.13
C GLN A 18 -14.64 -3.80 7.94
N PHE A 19 -14.19 -4.86 7.26
CA PHE A 19 -13.71 -6.08 7.92
C PHE A 19 -12.48 -5.82 8.80
N VAL A 20 -11.46 -5.13 8.29
CA VAL A 20 -10.19 -4.98 9.00
C VAL A 20 -10.29 -4.13 10.27
N GLN A 21 -11.28 -3.24 10.38
CA GLN A 21 -11.48 -2.47 11.61
C GLN A 21 -11.81 -3.36 12.84
N SER A 22 -12.29 -4.58 12.61
CA SER A 22 -12.68 -5.51 13.67
C SER A 22 -11.57 -6.45 14.17
N ILE A 23 -10.35 -6.36 13.62
CA ILE A 23 -9.25 -7.29 13.90
C ILE A 23 -7.98 -6.56 14.35
N PRO A 24 -7.01 -7.23 15.02
CA PRO A 24 -5.78 -6.60 15.48
C PRO A 24 -4.90 -6.07 14.35
N LEU A 25 -4.16 -4.98 14.59
CA LEU A 25 -3.35 -4.26 13.59
C LEU A 25 -2.57 -5.17 12.63
N ARG A 26 -1.81 -6.14 13.14
CA ARG A 26 -1.03 -7.06 12.28
C ARG A 26 -1.92 -7.84 11.29
N ASP A 27 -3.09 -8.28 11.74
CA ASP A 27 -4.05 -8.99 10.90
C ASP A 27 -4.74 -8.05 9.90
N GLN A 28 -4.95 -6.78 10.27
CA GLN A 28 -5.39 -5.73 9.34
C GLN A 28 -4.40 -5.58 8.19
N LEU A 29 -3.13 -5.38 8.52
CA LEU A 29 -2.07 -5.18 7.53
C LEU A 29 -1.91 -6.39 6.62
N ASN A 30 -2.01 -7.62 7.16
CA ASN A 30 -2.01 -8.84 6.36
C ASN A 30 -3.21 -8.94 5.42
N ALA A 31 -4.42 -8.62 5.89
CA ALA A 31 -5.61 -8.63 5.05
C ALA A 31 -5.52 -7.60 3.90
N ILE A 32 -4.99 -6.40 4.20
CA ILE A 32 -4.75 -5.34 3.21
C ILE A 32 -3.69 -5.77 2.21
N ALA A 33 -2.53 -6.27 2.68
CA ALA A 33 -1.46 -6.76 1.82
C ALA A 33 -1.95 -7.89 0.91
N LYS A 34 -2.78 -8.79 1.44
CA LYS A 34 -3.39 -9.89 0.69
C LYS A 34 -4.37 -9.40 -0.37
N TRP A 35 -5.19 -8.40 -0.06
CA TRP A 35 -6.16 -7.88 -1.02
C TRP A 35 -5.46 -7.18 -2.19
N TRP A 36 -4.53 -6.27 -1.90
CA TRP A 36 -3.74 -5.57 -2.91
C TRP A 36 -2.74 -6.46 -3.64
N GLY A 37 -2.28 -7.55 -3.02
CA GLY A 37 -1.45 -8.54 -3.70
C GLY A 37 -2.15 -9.19 -4.90
N HIS A 38 -3.50 -9.20 -4.93
CA HIS A 38 -4.29 -9.79 -6.02
C HIS A 38 -4.32 -8.91 -7.27
N CYS A 39 -3.91 -7.65 -7.18
CA CYS A 39 -3.89 -6.74 -8.32
C CYS A 39 -3.10 -7.33 -9.51
N PRO A 40 -3.62 -7.21 -10.74
CA PRO A 40 -2.83 -7.52 -11.93
C PRO A 40 -1.66 -6.53 -12.01
N ARG A 41 -0.43 -7.04 -12.04
CA ARG A 41 0.76 -6.21 -12.15
C ARG A 41 1.02 -5.84 -13.60
N ILE A 42 1.22 -4.55 -13.84
CA ILE A 42 1.73 -4.02 -15.09
C ILE A 42 3.05 -3.31 -14.84
N SER A 43 3.77 -2.98 -15.90
CA SER A 43 5.00 -2.20 -15.80
C SER A 43 4.71 -0.71 -15.96
N HIS A 44 5.33 0.12 -15.12
CA HIS A 44 5.42 1.59 -15.25
C HIS A 44 4.07 2.30 -15.30
N ALA A 45 3.31 2.26 -14.20
CA ALA A 45 2.08 3.03 -14.03
C ALA A 45 2.36 4.43 -13.48
N ILE A 46 3.17 4.56 -12.42
CA ILE A 46 3.45 5.85 -11.76
C ILE A 46 4.92 5.98 -11.29
N HIS A 47 5.36 7.21 -11.02
CA HIS A 47 6.75 7.50 -10.69
C HIS A 47 6.93 8.46 -9.50
N TRP A 48 7.98 8.24 -8.70
CA TRP A 48 8.36 9.08 -7.56
C TRP A 48 8.66 10.54 -7.86
N ASN A 49 8.99 10.87 -9.10
CA ASN A 49 9.27 12.25 -9.51
C ASN A 49 8.01 13.00 -9.95
N ASP A 50 6.86 12.31 -10.02
CA ASP A 50 5.59 12.87 -10.49
C ASP A 50 4.48 12.75 -9.44
N GLN A 51 4.82 13.03 -8.18
CA GLN A 51 3.92 12.89 -7.03
C GLN A 51 2.65 13.74 -7.15
N SER A 52 2.72 14.89 -7.82
CA SER A 52 1.56 15.75 -8.06
C SER A 52 0.50 15.11 -8.95
N ASN A 53 0.88 14.11 -9.74
CA ASN A 53 -0.01 13.38 -10.65
C ASN A 53 -0.30 11.94 -10.14
N TRP A 54 0.07 11.61 -8.90
CA TRP A 54 -0.32 10.33 -8.33
C TRP A 54 -1.84 10.22 -8.24
N PRO A 55 -2.43 9.09 -8.66
CA PRO A 55 -3.87 8.91 -8.62
C PRO A 55 -4.36 8.90 -7.18
N ASP A 56 -5.58 9.38 -6.97
CA ASP A 56 -6.29 9.17 -5.72
C ASP A 56 -6.72 7.69 -5.59
N PRO A 57 -7.26 7.25 -4.44
CA PRO A 57 -7.65 5.86 -4.24
C PRO A 57 -8.73 5.36 -5.22
N TRP A 58 -9.62 6.25 -5.68
CA TRP A 58 -10.72 5.92 -6.56
C TRP A 58 -10.25 5.78 -8.00
N ASP A 59 -9.44 6.73 -8.48
CA ASP A 59 -8.79 6.70 -9.78
C ASP A 59 -7.90 5.46 -9.92
N LEU A 60 -7.15 5.13 -8.87
CA LEU A 60 -6.30 3.95 -8.82
C LEU A 60 -7.11 2.64 -9.05
N LEU A 61 -8.32 2.54 -8.47
CA LEU A 61 -9.21 1.41 -8.70
C LEU A 61 -9.90 1.44 -10.06
N ALA A 62 -10.19 2.63 -10.59
CA ALA A 62 -10.83 2.81 -11.89
C ALA A 62 -9.89 2.40 -13.02
N ASP A 63 -8.65 2.92 -13.02
CA ASP A 63 -7.62 2.68 -14.04
C ASP A 63 -7.15 1.23 -14.08
N ASN A 64 -7.23 0.52 -12.95
CA ASN A 64 -6.92 -0.91 -12.86
C ASN A 64 -5.51 -1.27 -13.37
N SER A 65 -4.57 -0.34 -13.17
CA SER A 65 -3.21 -0.35 -13.69
C SER A 65 -2.23 -0.23 -12.52
N PHE A 66 -1.63 -1.34 -12.12
CA PHE A 66 -0.85 -1.42 -10.89
C PHE A 66 0.59 -1.83 -11.15
N ASP A 67 1.53 -0.90 -10.99
CA ASP A 67 2.93 -1.23 -10.73
C ASP A 67 3.18 -1.32 -9.21
N ASP A 68 4.41 -1.60 -8.80
CA ASP A 68 4.71 -1.77 -7.37
C ASP A 68 4.51 -0.49 -6.55
N LEU A 69 4.69 0.70 -7.14
CA LEU A 69 4.44 1.98 -6.46
C LEU A 69 2.93 2.24 -6.33
N ALA A 70 2.16 1.94 -7.37
CA ALA A 70 0.70 2.01 -7.37
C ALA A 70 0.09 1.07 -6.32
N ILE A 71 0.66 -0.13 -6.16
CA ILE A 71 0.26 -1.07 -5.10
C ILE A 71 0.57 -0.51 -3.72
N ALA A 72 1.79 0.02 -3.51
CA ALA A 72 2.17 0.66 -2.25
C ALA A 72 1.24 1.84 -1.91
N LEU A 73 0.90 2.64 -2.91
CA LEU A 73 -0.03 3.76 -2.79
C LEU A 73 -1.45 3.29 -2.42
N GLY A 74 -1.94 2.23 -3.06
CA GLY A 74 -3.23 1.62 -2.73
C GLY A 74 -3.28 1.09 -1.29
N MET A 75 -2.22 0.41 -0.85
CA MET A 75 -2.10 -0.07 0.53
C MET A 75 -2.09 1.09 1.52
N SER A 76 -1.29 2.14 1.28
CA SER A 76 -1.18 3.28 2.19
C SER A 76 -2.49 4.07 2.29
N TYR A 77 -3.21 4.27 1.19
CA TYR A 77 -4.55 4.85 1.20
C TYR A 77 -5.53 4.01 2.01
N THR A 78 -5.54 2.69 1.79
CA THR A 78 -6.44 1.79 2.51
C THR A 78 -6.24 1.87 4.02
N ILE A 79 -4.99 1.93 4.46
CA ILE A 79 -4.59 2.02 5.86
C ILE A 79 -4.96 3.40 6.44
N THR A 80 -4.67 4.47 5.71
CA THR A 80 -4.93 5.87 6.14
C THR A 80 -6.43 6.18 6.25
N MET A 81 -7.27 5.45 5.49
CA MET A 81 -8.73 5.59 5.51
C MET A 81 -9.43 4.76 6.60
N LEU A 82 -8.69 4.08 7.48
CA LEU A 82 -9.27 3.37 8.62
C LEU A 82 -9.55 4.36 9.75
N GLU A 83 -10.77 4.33 10.32
CA GLU A 83 -11.23 5.33 11.29
C GLU A 83 -10.44 5.33 12.60
N ASP A 84 -10.04 4.15 13.08
CA ASP A 84 -9.40 3.96 14.39
C ASP A 84 -7.88 3.75 14.33
N LEU A 85 -7.24 4.02 13.19
CA LEU A 85 -5.81 3.76 13.05
C LEU A 85 -4.95 4.90 13.62
N ASP A 86 -4.49 4.70 14.86
CA ASP A 86 -3.47 5.54 15.49
C ASP A 86 -2.05 5.00 15.22
N SER A 87 -1.66 4.98 13.95
CA SER A 87 -0.32 4.54 13.54
C SER A 87 0.21 5.43 12.42
N SER A 88 1.53 5.65 12.41
CA SER A 88 2.22 6.29 11.29
C SER A 88 2.15 5.40 10.05
N VAL A 89 2.06 6.02 8.87
CA VAL A 89 2.00 5.34 7.57
C VAL A 89 2.88 6.12 6.61
N GLU A 90 3.97 5.50 6.17
CA GLU A 90 4.93 6.08 5.24
C GLU A 90 5.02 5.23 3.99
N ILE A 91 5.11 5.84 2.82
CA ILE A 91 5.57 5.17 1.60
C ILE A 91 7.05 5.47 1.47
N ALA A 92 7.87 4.45 1.24
CA ALA A 92 9.32 4.57 1.13
C ALA A 92 9.84 3.94 -0.15
N LEU A 93 10.75 4.63 -0.84
CA LEU A 93 11.65 3.98 -1.79
C LEU A 93 12.87 3.53 -0.99
N ALA A 94 13.17 2.24 -1.03
CA ALA A 94 14.27 1.67 -0.28
C ALA A 94 15.10 0.71 -1.12
N THR A 95 16.36 0.52 -0.75
CA THR A 95 17.26 -0.46 -1.37
C THR A 95 17.74 -1.46 -0.34
N ASP A 96 17.81 -2.74 -0.71
CA ASP A 96 18.52 -3.75 0.09
C ASP A 96 20.05 -3.70 -0.12
N ASP A 97 20.76 -4.62 0.54
CA ASP A 97 22.22 -4.78 0.43
C ASP A 97 22.69 -5.29 -0.94
N HIS A 98 21.77 -5.79 -1.76
CA HIS A 98 21.99 -6.18 -3.15
C HIS A 98 21.67 -5.06 -4.15
N ALA A 99 21.38 -3.85 -3.66
CA ALA A 99 20.98 -2.68 -4.45
C ALA A 99 19.69 -2.89 -5.27
N GLN A 100 18.82 -3.81 -4.82
CA GLN A 100 17.47 -3.95 -5.37
C GLN A 100 16.56 -2.90 -4.74
N GLU A 101 15.81 -2.19 -5.58
CA GLU A 101 14.85 -1.16 -5.15
C GLU A 101 13.46 -1.75 -4.82
N TYR A 102 12.83 -1.21 -3.78
CA TYR A 102 11.50 -1.58 -3.33
C TYR A 102 10.66 -0.34 -3.02
N ASN A 103 9.37 -0.40 -3.37
CA ASN A 103 8.36 0.57 -2.94
C ASN A 103 7.64 0.01 -1.72
N LEU A 104 8.06 0.39 -0.52
CA LEU A 104 7.56 -0.16 0.73
C LEU A 104 6.46 0.73 1.33
N VAL A 105 5.57 0.11 2.09
CA VAL A 105 4.70 0.83 3.03
C VAL A 105 5.14 0.49 4.45
N MET A 106 5.55 1.50 5.22
CA MET A 106 5.99 1.34 6.60
C MET A 106 4.90 1.83 7.55
N VAL A 107 4.56 1.01 8.55
CA VAL A 107 3.46 1.26 9.48
C VAL A 107 3.91 1.09 10.93
N ASP A 108 3.30 1.85 11.85
CA ASP A 108 3.54 1.76 13.31
C ASP A 108 5.01 2.02 13.64
N ASP A 109 5.46 3.23 13.31
CA ASP A 109 6.85 3.71 13.44
C ASP A 109 7.86 2.75 12.81
N ARG A 110 7.51 2.29 11.60
CA ARG A 110 8.29 1.34 10.79
C ARG A 110 8.54 0.02 11.51
N LYS A 111 7.59 -0.44 12.33
CA LYS A 111 7.60 -1.79 12.89
C LYS A 111 7.11 -2.82 11.89
N TYR A 112 6.17 -2.44 11.03
CA TYR A 112 5.65 -3.29 9.96
C TYR A 112 6.02 -2.72 8.59
N ILE A 113 6.36 -3.61 7.66
CA ILE A 113 6.58 -3.31 6.24
C ILE A 113 5.58 -4.12 5.42
N LEU A 114 4.90 -3.46 4.48
CA LEU A 114 4.12 -4.09 3.42
C LEU A 114 4.79 -3.82 2.07
N ASN A 115 4.37 -4.59 1.07
CA ASN A 115 4.85 -4.53 -0.32
C ASN A 115 6.35 -4.87 -0.50
N TYR A 116 6.98 -5.46 0.52
CA TYR A 116 8.23 -6.18 0.36
C TYR A 116 7.99 -7.56 -0.24
N GLU A 117 7.09 -8.31 0.39
CA GLU A 117 6.54 -9.56 -0.15
C GLU A 117 5.09 -9.33 -0.57
N PRO A 118 4.64 -9.94 -1.68
CA PRO A 118 3.23 -10.02 -1.97
C PRO A 118 2.50 -10.69 -0.79
N TRP A 119 1.27 -10.22 -0.50
CA TRP A 119 0.31 -10.88 0.40
C TRP A 119 0.52 -10.79 1.91
N GLU A 120 1.66 -10.31 2.40
CA GLU A 120 1.97 -10.32 3.84
C GLU A 120 2.60 -8.99 4.30
N ALA A 121 2.28 -8.61 5.54
CA ALA A 121 2.99 -7.57 6.28
C ALA A 121 4.07 -8.23 7.15
N VAL A 122 5.32 -7.79 6.99
CA VAL A 122 6.48 -8.34 7.68
C VAL A 122 6.98 -7.41 8.78
N SER A 123 7.68 -7.96 9.77
CA SER A 123 8.35 -7.17 10.82
C SER A 123 9.70 -6.66 10.31
N THR A 124 10.04 -5.42 10.65
CA THR A 124 11.29 -4.76 10.22
C THR A 124 12.54 -5.30 10.90
N GLU A 125 12.41 -5.96 12.05
CA GLU A 125 13.54 -6.64 12.73
C GLU A 125 14.25 -7.68 11.85
N ARG A 126 13.64 -8.10 10.74
CA ARG A 126 14.15 -9.13 9.84
C ARG A 126 14.85 -8.58 8.60
N PHE A 127 14.79 -7.28 8.35
CA PHE A 127 15.24 -6.68 7.09
C PHE A 127 16.02 -5.39 7.31
N GLU A 128 17.15 -5.26 6.62
CA GLU A 128 17.93 -4.03 6.59
C GLU A 128 17.72 -3.36 5.23
N PHE A 129 17.10 -2.18 5.24
CA PHE A 129 16.89 -1.37 4.04
C PHE A 129 17.52 0.01 4.21
N ASN A 130 18.08 0.54 3.12
CA ASN A 130 18.45 1.94 3.02
C ASN A 130 17.31 2.73 2.38
N ILE A 131 16.69 3.63 3.14
CA ILE A 131 15.59 4.47 2.66
C ILE A 131 16.17 5.64 1.87
N THR A 132 15.84 5.72 0.58
CA THR A 132 16.31 6.79 -0.32
C THR A 132 15.28 7.91 -0.45
N LYS A 133 13.99 7.60 -0.40
CA LYS A 133 12.88 8.56 -0.36
C LYS A 133 11.81 8.09 0.61
N THR A 134 11.13 9.01 1.26
CA THR A 134 9.94 8.72 2.08
C THR A 134 8.91 9.84 1.93
N ILE A 135 7.64 9.47 2.07
CA ILE A 135 6.50 10.40 2.13
C ILE A 135 5.51 9.89 3.17
N ASP A 136 5.03 10.81 4.02
CA ASP A 136 3.92 10.52 4.93
C ASP A 136 2.64 10.38 4.11
N ALA A 137 1.97 9.23 4.22
CA ALA A 137 0.77 8.92 3.46
C ALA A 137 -0.37 9.93 3.73
N ARG A 138 -0.40 10.56 4.91
CA ARG A 138 -1.38 11.60 5.27
C ARG A 138 -1.17 12.92 4.53
N THR A 139 -0.02 13.11 3.87
CA THR A 139 0.27 14.28 3.04
C THR A 139 -0.12 14.09 1.57
N ILE A 140 -0.50 12.87 1.19
CA ILE A 140 -0.94 12.52 -0.15
C ILE A 140 -2.44 12.83 -0.27
N ARG A 141 -2.88 13.24 -1.46
CA ARG A 141 -4.30 13.57 -1.72
C ARG A 141 -5.17 12.32 -1.63
N ILE A 142 -6.28 12.43 -0.91
CA ILE A 142 -7.34 11.41 -0.85
C ILE A 142 -8.62 11.91 -1.57
N GLU A 143 -8.63 13.18 -2.00
CA GLU A 143 -9.71 13.88 -2.71
C GLU A 143 -9.19 15.13 -3.45
#